data_AF-A0A5N5N1R0-F1
#
_entry.id   AF-A0A5N5N1R0-F1
#
_cell.length_a   1.000
_cell.length_b   1.000
_cell.length_c   1.000
_cell.angle_alpha   90.00
_cell.angle_beta   90.00
_cell.angle_gamma   90.00
#
_symmetry.space_group_name_H-M   'P 1'
#
loop_
_entity.id
_entity.type
_entity.pdbx_description
1 polymer ?
#
loop_
_entity_poly.entity_id
_entity_poly.type
_entity_poly.pdbx_seq_one_letter_code
_entity_poly.pdbx_strand_id
1 'polypeptide(L)'
;MKNPVEALTRLGPIINQIASISGIPGVSVGVFHEGEYHLPYRVSFQAFTAFTCGVLVHEGLLDWQSPIRSFLPEFRSRVSEVQELASLVDLLSHRTGVPGGESLYFHAQPILNDSDIISTFAELPPLHPFRSQWLYNNLGYGIAAMAMSRQTGKQYEELLETRLIRPLKLNRTGVNYDTHGMKDVAKTYMIADEKEPVENSRPFFSAGSPMAAVGGITSSVDDLLVFYREVVHELLHQ
;
A
#
# COMPACT_ATOMS: atom_id res chain seq x y z
N MET A 1 33.82 -5.75 8.69
CA MET A 1 32.62 -5.26 7.99
C MET A 1 32.62 -3.73 8.08
N LYS A 2 32.16 -3.01 7.06
CA LYS A 2 32.15 -1.53 7.06
C LYS A 2 31.16 -1.02 8.10
N ASN A 3 31.52 0.03 8.83
CA ASN A 3 30.65 0.68 9.80
C ASN A 3 29.38 1.20 9.07
N PRO A 4 28.15 0.77 9.44
CA PRO A 4 26.92 1.19 8.78
C PRO A 4 26.67 2.70 8.86
N VAL A 5 27.11 3.35 9.95
CA VAL A 5 27.04 4.81 10.11
C VAL A 5 27.96 5.51 9.10
N GLU A 6 29.15 4.95 8.87
CA GLU A 6 30.08 5.48 7.88
C GLU A 6 29.52 5.30 6.44
N ALA A 7 28.87 4.18 6.17
CA ALA A 7 28.20 3.94 4.89
C ALA A 7 27.05 4.93 4.65
N LEU A 8 26.22 5.19 5.67
CA LEU A 8 25.15 6.20 5.63
C LEU A 8 25.69 7.62 5.40
N THR A 9 26.76 7.98 6.11
CA THR A 9 27.39 9.31 5.98
C THR A 9 27.86 9.56 4.54
N ARG A 10 28.37 8.52 3.86
CA ARG A 10 28.80 8.59 2.46
C ARG A 10 27.63 8.78 1.48
N LEU A 11 26.39 8.44 1.86
CA LEU A 11 25.21 8.68 1.02
C LEU A 11 24.75 10.14 1.07
N GLY A 12 25.09 10.89 2.13
CA GLY A 12 24.65 12.28 2.33
C GLY A 12 24.87 13.18 1.09
N PRO A 13 26.09 13.24 0.51
CA PRO A 13 26.34 14.03 -0.70
C PRO A 13 25.50 13.60 -1.90
N ILE A 14 25.27 12.28 -2.08
CA ILE A 14 24.46 11.75 -3.18
C ILE A 14 22.99 12.12 -2.99
N ILE A 15 22.46 11.99 -1.77
CA ILE A 15 21.08 12.36 -1.44
C ILE A 15 20.87 13.85 -1.67
N ASN A 16 21.81 14.70 -1.25
CA ASN A 16 21.75 16.15 -1.49
C ASN A 16 21.78 16.48 -2.98
N GLN A 17 22.61 15.77 -3.75
CA GLN A 17 22.68 15.93 -5.19
C GLN A 17 21.35 15.53 -5.86
N ILE A 18 20.77 14.38 -5.47
CA ILE A 18 19.46 13.94 -5.97
C ILE A 18 18.40 14.99 -5.64
N ALA A 19 18.29 15.41 -4.38
CA ALA A 19 17.31 16.39 -3.93
C ALA A 19 17.44 17.72 -4.68
N SER A 20 18.67 18.19 -4.90
CA SER A 20 18.95 19.41 -5.68
C SER A 20 18.56 19.27 -7.15
N ILE A 21 18.77 18.11 -7.77
CA ILE A 21 18.41 17.87 -9.17
C ILE A 21 16.90 17.74 -9.33
N SER A 22 16.25 17.02 -8.42
CA SER A 22 14.82 16.70 -8.51
C SER A 22 13.91 17.76 -7.88
N GLY A 23 14.46 18.79 -7.23
CA GLY A 23 13.69 19.79 -6.48
C GLY A 23 12.92 19.19 -5.30
N ILE A 24 13.35 18.05 -4.76
CA ILE A 24 12.65 17.39 -3.64
C ILE A 24 13.00 18.14 -2.35
N PRO A 25 12.01 18.63 -1.58
CA PRO A 25 12.25 19.46 -0.40
C PRO A 25 12.79 18.68 0.80
N GLY A 26 12.66 17.35 0.79
CA GLY A 26 13.16 16.49 1.85
C GLY A 26 13.21 15.04 1.38
N VAL A 27 14.33 14.38 1.65
CA VAL A 27 14.52 12.94 1.47
C VAL A 27 14.87 12.36 2.80
N SER A 28 14.51 11.10 2.97
CA SER A 28 14.72 10.47 4.22
C SER A 28 14.91 8.95 4.01
N VAL A 29 16.01 8.40 4.55
CA VAL A 29 16.50 7.00 4.44
C VAL A 29 16.70 6.29 5.79
N GLY A 30 15.98 5.20 6.03
CA GLY A 30 16.11 4.36 7.22
C GLY A 30 16.94 3.11 6.93
N VAL A 31 17.86 2.74 7.81
CA VAL A 31 18.66 1.51 7.71
C VAL A 31 18.49 0.69 8.97
N PHE A 32 18.20 -0.59 8.77
CA PHE A 32 18.27 -1.63 9.78
C PHE A 32 19.56 -2.43 9.60
N HIS A 33 20.36 -2.54 10.66
CA HIS A 33 21.58 -3.35 10.66
C HIS A 33 21.83 -3.96 12.04
N GLU A 34 21.96 -5.29 12.11
CA GLU A 34 22.30 -6.02 13.35
C GLU A 34 21.43 -5.68 14.58
N GLY A 35 20.16 -5.31 14.37
CA GLY A 35 19.26 -4.93 15.48
C GLY A 35 19.17 -3.42 15.76
N GLU A 36 20.06 -2.60 15.18
CA GLU A 36 20.08 -1.14 15.35
C GLU A 36 19.49 -0.38 14.14
N TYR A 37 18.98 0.83 14.41
CA TYR A 37 18.26 1.66 13.44
C TYR A 37 18.83 3.08 13.36
N HIS A 38 18.93 3.59 12.13
CA HIS A 38 19.25 5.00 11.83
C HIS A 38 18.32 5.50 10.70
N LEU A 39 17.81 6.73 10.77
CA LEU A 39 16.64 7.27 10.02
C LEU A 39 17.08 8.31 8.95
N PRO A 40 16.30 8.73 7.89
CA PRO A 40 14.80 8.85 7.86
C PRO A 40 13.83 8.28 6.68
N TYR A 41 12.61 8.85 6.42
CA TYR A 41 11.30 8.51 5.73
C TYR A 41 11.08 8.10 4.24
N ARG A 42 10.41 6.93 4.08
CA ARG A 42 9.13 6.58 3.36
C ARG A 42 9.23 5.33 2.44
N VAL A 43 8.44 4.27 2.69
CA VAL A 43 8.40 2.99 1.90
C VAL A 43 6.98 2.35 1.87
N SER A 44 6.75 1.43 0.92
CA SER A 44 5.50 0.85 0.36
C SER A 44 4.38 0.38 1.31
N PHE A 45 3.16 0.85 1.03
CA PHE A 45 1.93 0.61 1.80
C PHE A 45 1.19 -0.70 1.45
N GLN A 46 1.45 -1.27 0.27
CA GLN A 46 0.86 -2.54 -0.15
C GLN A 46 1.27 -3.71 0.75
N ALA A 47 2.46 -3.63 1.38
CA ALA A 47 2.91 -4.62 2.35
C ALA A 47 1.96 -4.68 3.56
N PHE A 48 1.59 -3.54 4.15
CA PHE A 48 0.66 -3.48 5.27
C PHE A 48 -0.68 -4.16 4.97
N THR A 49 -1.21 -3.93 3.77
CA THR A 49 -2.44 -4.58 3.29
C THR A 49 -2.28 -6.10 3.20
N ALA A 50 -1.19 -6.58 2.59
CA ALA A 50 -0.93 -8.01 2.46
C ALA A 50 -0.76 -8.68 3.84
N PHE A 51 -0.07 -8.03 4.77
CA PHE A 51 0.09 -8.52 6.15
C PHE A 51 -1.24 -8.55 6.91
N THR A 52 -2.06 -7.50 6.79
CA THR A 52 -3.40 -7.47 7.40
C THR A 52 -4.26 -8.60 6.85
N CYS A 53 -4.23 -8.83 5.54
CA CYS A 53 -4.90 -9.98 4.92
C CYS A 53 -4.37 -11.31 5.46
N GLY A 54 -3.06 -11.45 5.62
CA GLY A 54 -2.43 -12.65 6.18
C GLY A 54 -2.85 -12.93 7.63
N VAL A 55 -2.99 -11.91 8.47
CA VAL A 55 -3.53 -12.07 9.83
C VAL A 55 -4.97 -12.61 9.78
N LEU A 56 -5.81 -12.10 8.88
CA LEU A 56 -7.18 -12.59 8.72
C LEU A 56 -7.25 -14.03 8.17
N VAL A 57 -6.30 -14.42 7.32
CA VAL A 57 -6.16 -15.81 6.87
C VAL A 57 -5.74 -16.71 8.03
N HIS A 58 -4.77 -16.28 8.84
CA HIS A 58 -4.35 -17.00 10.04
C HIS A 58 -5.49 -17.15 11.06
N GLU A 59 -6.36 -16.13 11.19
CA GLU A 59 -7.58 -16.18 12.01
C GLU A 59 -8.69 -17.08 11.43
N GLY A 60 -8.50 -17.65 10.24
CA GLY A 60 -9.49 -18.50 9.57
C GLY A 60 -10.69 -17.75 9.00
N LEU A 61 -10.61 -16.42 8.88
CA LEU A 61 -11.67 -15.55 8.35
C LEU A 61 -11.59 -15.42 6.82
N LEU A 62 -10.40 -15.64 6.26
CA LEU A 62 -10.12 -15.66 4.84
C LEU A 62 -9.28 -16.88 4.48
N ASP A 63 -9.18 -17.17 3.19
CA ASP A 63 -8.31 -18.19 2.65
C ASP A 63 -7.61 -17.68 1.39
N TRP A 64 -6.32 -17.97 1.28
CA TRP A 64 -5.45 -17.44 0.22
C TRP A 64 -5.85 -17.87 -1.19
N GLN A 65 -6.42 -19.06 -1.34
CA GLN A 65 -6.65 -19.72 -2.63
C GLN A 65 -8.12 -19.77 -3.02
N SER A 66 -9.02 -19.53 -2.07
CA SER A 66 -10.44 -19.45 -2.31
C SER A 66 -10.75 -18.37 -3.36
N PRO A 67 -11.63 -18.66 -4.34
CA PRO A 67 -12.01 -17.69 -5.35
C PRO A 67 -12.58 -16.42 -4.70
N ILE A 68 -12.19 -15.24 -5.17
CA ILE A 68 -12.65 -13.95 -4.63
C ILE A 68 -14.18 -13.87 -4.61
N ARG A 69 -14.85 -14.48 -5.60
CA ARG A 69 -16.31 -14.57 -5.67
C ARG A 69 -16.97 -15.31 -4.49
N SER A 70 -16.23 -16.12 -3.72
CA SER A 70 -16.75 -16.72 -2.48
C SER A 70 -16.89 -15.69 -1.35
N PHE A 71 -16.09 -14.63 -1.39
CA PHE A 71 -16.14 -13.51 -0.45
C PHE A 71 -16.99 -12.36 -0.98
N LEU A 72 -16.93 -12.11 -2.29
CA LEU A 72 -17.64 -11.03 -2.99
C LEU A 72 -18.44 -11.62 -4.16
N PRO A 73 -19.69 -12.10 -3.94
CA PRO A 73 -20.49 -12.73 -4.99
C PRO A 73 -20.72 -11.86 -6.24
N GLU A 74 -20.63 -10.54 -6.08
CA GLU A 74 -20.71 -9.55 -7.15
C GLU A 74 -19.43 -9.39 -7.99
N PHE A 75 -18.33 -10.05 -7.61
CA PHE A 75 -17.07 -10.06 -8.35
C PHE A 75 -17.27 -10.68 -9.73
N ARG A 76 -16.75 -10.00 -10.75
CA ARG A 76 -16.94 -10.36 -12.15
C ARG A 76 -15.76 -9.89 -12.99
N SER A 77 -15.50 -10.58 -14.09
CA SER A 77 -14.44 -10.25 -15.03
C SER A 77 -14.84 -10.66 -16.44
N ARG A 78 -14.38 -9.91 -17.46
CA ARG A 78 -14.45 -10.32 -18.87
C ARG A 78 -13.65 -11.60 -19.17
N VAL A 79 -12.73 -11.99 -18.29
CA VAL A 79 -11.98 -13.24 -18.41
C VAL A 79 -12.60 -14.29 -17.50
N SER A 80 -13.12 -15.37 -18.09
CA SER A 80 -13.77 -16.47 -17.37
C SER A 80 -12.89 -17.03 -16.25
N GLU A 81 -11.63 -17.28 -16.54
CA GLU A 81 -10.69 -17.86 -15.59
C GLU A 81 -10.42 -16.92 -14.41
N VAL A 82 -10.33 -15.61 -14.66
CA VAL A 82 -10.18 -14.61 -13.58
C VAL A 82 -11.45 -14.56 -12.74
N GLN A 83 -12.63 -14.53 -13.36
CA GLN A 83 -13.90 -14.49 -12.63
C GLN A 83 -14.07 -15.72 -11.73
N GLU A 84 -13.75 -16.91 -12.23
CA GLU A 84 -14.00 -18.17 -11.53
C GLU A 84 -12.90 -18.54 -10.54
N LEU A 85 -11.63 -18.16 -10.80
CA LEU A 85 -10.47 -18.71 -10.11
C LEU A 85 -9.55 -17.67 -9.46
N ALA A 86 -9.71 -16.37 -9.71
CA ALA A 86 -8.87 -15.37 -9.06
C ALA A 86 -9.04 -15.46 -7.54
N SER A 87 -7.92 -15.52 -6.81
CA SER A 87 -7.88 -15.58 -5.35
C SER A 87 -7.20 -14.35 -4.75
N LEU A 88 -7.15 -14.26 -3.42
CA LEU A 88 -6.41 -13.20 -2.72
C LEU A 88 -4.92 -13.18 -3.11
N VAL A 89 -4.31 -14.35 -3.32
CA VAL A 89 -2.93 -14.46 -3.83
C VAL A 89 -2.81 -13.81 -5.19
N ASP A 90 -3.74 -14.06 -6.12
CA ASP A 90 -3.66 -13.49 -7.47
C ASP A 90 -3.83 -11.96 -7.46
N LEU A 91 -4.72 -11.44 -6.61
CA LEU A 91 -4.94 -10.00 -6.46
C LEU A 91 -3.72 -9.31 -5.84
N LEU A 92 -3.21 -9.82 -4.71
CA LEU A 92 -2.13 -9.22 -3.94
C LEU A 92 -0.74 -9.48 -4.51
N SER A 93 -0.61 -10.40 -5.47
CA SER A 93 0.65 -10.62 -6.21
C SER A 93 0.62 -10.06 -7.64
N HIS A 94 -0.44 -9.34 -8.02
CA HIS A 94 -0.59 -8.71 -9.34
C HIS A 94 -0.57 -9.71 -10.50
N ARG A 95 -1.31 -10.82 -10.39
CA ARG A 95 -1.27 -11.96 -11.34
C ARG A 95 -2.58 -12.21 -12.08
N THR A 96 -3.52 -11.27 -12.07
CA THR A 96 -4.79 -11.42 -12.79
C THR A 96 -4.65 -11.27 -14.31
N GLY A 97 -3.62 -10.56 -14.79
CA GLY A 97 -3.48 -10.19 -16.20
C GLY A 97 -4.40 -9.02 -16.63
N VAL A 98 -5.24 -8.53 -15.73
CA VAL A 98 -6.11 -7.35 -15.90
C VAL A 98 -5.34 -6.11 -15.40
N PRO A 99 -5.33 -4.99 -16.15
CA PRO A 99 -4.62 -3.78 -15.73
C PRO A 99 -5.30 -3.10 -14.52
N GLY A 100 -4.55 -2.25 -13.80
CA GLY A 100 -5.02 -1.59 -12.58
C GLY A 100 -5.82 -0.31 -12.77
N GLY A 101 -6.03 0.16 -14.00
CA GLY A 101 -6.84 1.36 -14.27
C GLY A 101 -6.35 2.61 -13.53
N GLU A 102 -5.04 2.76 -13.37
CA GLU A 102 -4.41 3.77 -12.52
C GLU A 102 -4.85 5.20 -12.88
N SER A 103 -4.99 5.48 -14.18
CA SER A 103 -5.47 6.76 -14.72
C SER A 103 -6.97 7.01 -14.47
N LEU A 104 -7.70 6.11 -13.81
CA LEU A 104 -9.09 6.31 -13.44
C LEU A 104 -9.26 6.75 -11.98
N TYR A 105 -8.24 6.47 -11.14
CA TYR A 105 -8.22 6.79 -9.71
C TYR A 105 -7.27 7.94 -9.34
N PHE A 106 -6.11 8.07 -9.98
CA PHE A 106 -5.04 8.97 -9.54
C PHE A 106 -4.99 10.34 -10.25
N HIS A 107 -6.15 10.87 -10.66
CA HIS A 107 -6.24 12.21 -11.24
C HIS A 107 -6.75 13.25 -10.23
N ALA A 108 -6.50 14.52 -10.51
CA ALA A 108 -6.99 15.65 -9.71
C ALA A 108 -8.53 15.69 -9.56
N GLN A 109 -9.25 14.94 -10.40
CA GLN A 109 -10.66 14.61 -10.31
C GLN A 109 -10.81 13.09 -10.54
N PRO A 110 -10.90 12.26 -9.48
CA PRO A 110 -11.17 10.84 -9.64
C PRO A 110 -12.52 10.66 -10.34
N ILE A 111 -12.55 9.82 -11.37
CA ILE A 111 -13.77 9.55 -12.17
C ILE A 111 -14.58 8.42 -11.53
N LEU A 112 -13.93 7.60 -10.69
CA LEU A 112 -14.50 6.40 -10.08
C LEU A 112 -14.80 6.61 -8.60
N ASN A 113 -15.95 6.10 -8.17
CA ASN A 113 -16.29 5.94 -6.76
C ASN A 113 -15.88 4.55 -6.26
N ASP A 114 -15.92 4.34 -4.95
CA ASP A 114 -15.65 3.01 -4.36
C ASP A 114 -16.64 1.94 -4.87
N SER A 115 -17.87 2.33 -5.20
CA SER A 115 -18.87 1.44 -5.81
C SER A 115 -18.48 0.96 -7.21
N ASP A 116 -17.57 1.68 -7.89
CA ASP A 116 -17.20 1.43 -9.28
C ASP A 116 -15.96 0.54 -9.40
N ILE A 117 -15.33 0.14 -8.30
CA ILE A 117 -14.09 -0.67 -8.30
C ILE A 117 -14.30 -1.99 -9.07
N ILE A 118 -15.32 -2.76 -8.70
CA ILE A 118 -15.58 -4.08 -9.29
C ILE A 118 -16.08 -3.95 -10.74
N SER A 119 -16.97 -2.99 -11.03
CA SER A 119 -17.44 -2.76 -12.40
C SER A 119 -16.30 -2.33 -13.31
N THR A 120 -15.42 -1.43 -12.85
CA THR A 120 -14.25 -1.00 -13.60
C THR A 120 -13.31 -2.17 -13.87
N PHE A 121 -12.95 -2.95 -12.84
CA PHE A 121 -12.10 -4.13 -13.01
C PHE A 121 -12.70 -5.10 -14.03
N ALA A 122 -14.03 -5.27 -14.01
CA ALA A 122 -14.72 -6.17 -14.92
C ALA A 122 -14.66 -5.73 -16.38
N GLU A 123 -14.71 -4.42 -16.64
CA GLU A 123 -14.73 -3.86 -18.00
C GLU A 123 -13.33 -3.72 -18.61
N LEU A 124 -12.27 -3.73 -17.81
CA LEU A 124 -10.90 -3.62 -18.30
C LEU A 124 -10.48 -4.87 -19.10
N PRO A 125 -9.99 -4.70 -20.35
CA PRO A 125 -9.52 -5.83 -21.14
C PRO A 125 -8.21 -6.40 -20.55
N PRO A 126 -8.03 -7.73 -20.53
CA PRO A 126 -6.78 -8.32 -20.08
C PRO A 126 -5.64 -7.98 -21.04
N LEU A 127 -4.46 -7.71 -20.50
CA LEU A 127 -3.21 -7.53 -21.28
C LEU A 127 -2.41 -8.82 -21.37
N HIS A 128 -2.58 -9.71 -20.39
CA HIS A 128 -1.90 -10.99 -20.32
C HIS A 128 -2.87 -12.11 -19.90
N PRO A 129 -2.61 -13.37 -20.29
CA PRO A 129 -3.34 -14.51 -19.74
C PRO A 129 -3.26 -14.57 -18.21
N PHE A 130 -4.32 -15.08 -17.57
CA PHE A 130 -4.37 -15.25 -16.12
C PHE A 130 -3.14 -16.00 -15.59
N ARG A 131 -2.51 -15.48 -14.53
CA ARG A 131 -1.29 -15.99 -13.87
C ARG A 131 -0.03 -16.08 -14.73
N SER A 132 -0.05 -15.63 -15.98
CA SER A 132 1.10 -15.78 -16.88
C SER A 132 2.25 -14.80 -16.59
N GLN A 133 1.93 -13.59 -16.15
CA GLN A 133 2.90 -12.52 -15.90
C GLN A 133 2.45 -11.65 -14.72
N TRP A 134 3.42 -10.94 -14.14
CA TRP A 134 3.16 -9.88 -13.18
C TRP A 134 2.69 -8.63 -13.95
N LEU A 135 1.54 -8.07 -13.54
CA LEU A 135 0.99 -6.83 -14.08
C LEU A 135 0.40 -6.02 -12.93
N TYR A 136 1.09 -4.94 -12.55
CA TYR A 136 0.68 -4.07 -11.46
C TYR A 136 -0.81 -3.69 -11.56
N ASN A 137 -1.51 -3.82 -10.43
CA ASN A 137 -2.95 -3.66 -10.38
C ASN A 137 -3.41 -3.17 -9.01
N ASN A 138 -3.76 -1.89 -8.93
CA ASN A 138 -4.29 -1.25 -7.73
C ASN A 138 -5.74 -1.67 -7.42
N LEU A 139 -6.57 -1.91 -8.44
CA LEU A 139 -7.95 -2.40 -8.26
C LEU A 139 -7.97 -3.74 -7.53
N GLY A 140 -7.01 -4.62 -7.81
CA GLY A 140 -6.86 -5.89 -7.11
C GLY A 140 -6.69 -5.72 -5.60
N TYR A 141 -5.90 -4.71 -5.18
CA TYR A 141 -5.75 -4.39 -3.76
C TYR A 141 -7.03 -3.81 -3.15
N GLY A 142 -7.74 -2.93 -3.87
CA GLY A 142 -9.05 -2.44 -3.46
C GLY A 142 -10.07 -3.57 -3.28
N ILE A 143 -10.14 -4.51 -4.23
CA ILE A 143 -11.02 -5.68 -4.17
C ILE A 143 -10.63 -6.60 -3.00
N ALA A 144 -9.34 -6.81 -2.74
CA ALA A 144 -8.89 -7.56 -1.58
C ALA A 144 -9.34 -6.89 -0.26
N ALA A 145 -9.26 -5.55 -0.19
CA ALA A 145 -9.77 -4.80 0.96
C ALA A 145 -11.29 -4.92 1.13
N MET A 146 -12.05 -4.88 0.03
CA MET A 146 -13.49 -5.14 0.06
C MET A 146 -13.81 -6.55 0.57
N ALA A 147 -13.03 -7.58 0.19
CA ALA A 147 -13.20 -8.94 0.67
C ALA A 147 -12.92 -9.05 2.18
N MET A 148 -11.84 -8.43 2.66
CA MET A 148 -11.53 -8.33 4.10
C MET A 148 -12.68 -7.67 4.88
N SER A 149 -13.19 -6.55 4.36
CA SER A 149 -14.30 -5.85 4.99
C SER A 149 -15.59 -6.66 5.00
N ARG A 150 -15.91 -7.35 3.90
CA ARG A 150 -17.11 -8.18 3.80
C ARG A 150 -17.12 -9.30 4.83
N GLN A 151 -15.99 -9.97 5.01
CA GLN A 151 -15.89 -11.15 5.90
C GLN A 151 -15.85 -10.79 7.38
N THR A 152 -15.43 -9.58 7.70
CA THR A 152 -15.27 -9.13 9.10
C THR A 152 -16.39 -8.19 9.55
N GLY A 153 -17.12 -7.58 8.61
CA GLY A 153 -18.06 -6.50 8.88
C GLY A 153 -17.40 -5.17 9.28
N LYS A 154 -16.07 -5.05 9.13
CA LYS A 154 -15.28 -3.89 9.55
C LYS A 154 -14.66 -3.18 8.36
N GLN A 155 -14.43 -1.87 8.48
CA GLN A 155 -13.72 -1.12 7.44
C GLN A 155 -12.24 -1.51 7.40
N TYR A 156 -11.60 -1.43 6.23
CA TYR A 156 -10.18 -1.75 6.05
C TYR A 156 -9.27 -1.04 7.06
N GLU A 157 -9.55 0.24 7.32
CA GLU A 157 -8.82 1.10 8.25
C GLU A 157 -8.82 0.52 9.67
N GLU A 158 -9.98 0.04 10.11
CA GLU A 158 -10.15 -0.59 11.42
C GLU A 158 -9.44 -1.93 11.50
N LEU A 159 -9.44 -2.70 10.40
CA LEU A 159 -8.72 -3.97 10.32
C LEU A 159 -7.20 -3.73 10.43
N LEU A 160 -6.67 -2.80 9.64
CA LEU A 160 -5.27 -2.40 9.70
C LEU A 160 -4.89 -1.91 11.10
N GLU A 161 -5.71 -1.05 11.69
CA GLU A 161 -5.50 -0.49 13.03
C GLU A 161 -5.45 -1.60 14.09
N THR A 162 -6.45 -2.46 14.11
CA THR A 162 -6.64 -3.44 15.19
C THR A 162 -5.79 -4.71 15.03
N ARG A 163 -5.38 -5.05 13.82
CA ARG A 163 -4.63 -6.29 13.53
C ARG A 163 -3.15 -6.09 13.27
N LEU A 164 -2.71 -4.88 12.91
CA LEU A 164 -1.31 -4.64 12.57
C LEU A 164 -0.72 -3.45 13.34
N ILE A 165 -1.33 -2.27 13.26
CA ILE A 165 -0.78 -1.04 13.84
C ILE A 165 -0.69 -1.12 15.37
N ARG A 166 -1.82 -1.40 16.05
CA ARG A 166 -1.84 -1.47 17.53
C ARG A 166 -0.99 -2.63 18.08
N PRO A 167 -1.06 -3.86 17.55
CA PRO A 167 -0.21 -4.95 18.01
C PRO A 167 1.29 -4.65 17.91
N LEU A 168 1.71 -3.99 16.82
CA LEU A 168 3.10 -3.60 16.59
C LEU A 168 3.50 -2.28 17.25
N LYS A 169 2.55 -1.58 17.90
CA LYS A 169 2.75 -0.28 18.56
C LYS A 169 3.29 0.81 17.61
N LEU A 170 2.76 0.85 16.39
CA LEU A 170 3.13 1.85 15.38
C LEU A 170 2.40 3.17 15.67
N ASN A 171 3.03 4.10 16.39
CA ASN A 171 2.34 5.25 17.00
C ASN A 171 2.08 6.42 16.04
N ARG A 172 2.73 6.41 14.88
CA ARG A 172 2.66 7.45 13.84
C ARG A 172 2.29 6.84 12.49
N THR A 173 1.51 5.75 12.53
CA THR A 173 1.03 5.03 11.35
C THR A 173 -0.48 4.94 11.37
N GLY A 174 -1.11 5.17 10.23
CA GLY A 174 -2.57 5.07 10.11
C GLY A 174 -3.09 5.45 8.73
N VAL A 175 -4.35 5.13 8.49
CA VAL A 175 -5.12 5.66 7.35
C VAL A 175 -5.87 6.91 7.83
N ASN A 176 -5.88 7.97 7.03
CA ASN A 176 -6.54 9.24 7.38
C ASN A 176 -6.13 9.76 8.77
N TYR A 177 -4.83 9.63 9.07
CA TYR A 177 -4.22 10.03 10.34
C TYR A 177 -4.41 11.54 10.58
N ASP A 178 -5.06 11.92 11.68
CA ASP A 178 -5.24 13.33 12.03
C ASP A 178 -3.91 13.93 12.47
N THR A 179 -3.34 14.74 11.58
CA THR A 179 -2.08 15.45 11.82
C THR A 179 -2.26 16.83 12.44
N HIS A 180 -3.50 17.21 12.81
CA HIS A 180 -3.77 18.54 13.34
C HIS A 180 -2.99 18.81 14.64
N GLY A 181 -2.29 19.94 14.69
CA GLY A 181 -1.47 20.33 15.83
C GLY A 181 -0.10 19.62 15.93
N MET A 182 0.20 18.68 15.03
CA MET A 182 1.53 18.07 14.94
C MET A 182 2.50 19.00 14.22
N LYS A 183 3.72 19.15 14.77
CA LYS A 183 4.78 19.98 14.17
C LYS A 183 5.64 19.22 13.16
N ASP A 184 5.73 17.90 13.28
CA ASP A 184 6.66 17.06 12.53
C ASP A 184 5.95 16.22 11.47
N VAL A 185 5.17 16.88 10.61
CA VAL A 185 4.41 16.24 9.53
C VAL A 185 4.90 16.77 8.19
N ALA A 186 5.38 15.86 7.35
CA ALA A 186 5.82 16.22 6.02
C ALA A 186 4.62 16.64 5.16
N LYS A 187 4.78 17.74 4.43
CA LYS A 187 3.81 18.18 3.43
C LYS A 187 4.01 17.41 2.14
N THR A 188 2.92 17.11 1.45
CA THR A 188 2.97 16.52 0.11
C THR A 188 3.07 17.63 -0.93
N TYR A 189 3.86 17.42 -1.98
CA TYR A 189 4.00 18.37 -3.09
C TYR A 189 3.74 17.67 -4.42
N MET A 190 3.22 18.40 -5.40
CA MET A 190 3.03 17.98 -6.77
C MET A 190 3.66 19.01 -7.71
N ILE A 191 4.16 18.57 -8.87
CA ILE A 191 4.74 19.46 -9.87
C ILE A 191 3.61 19.94 -10.77
N ALA A 192 3.42 21.26 -10.85
CA ALA A 192 2.53 21.90 -11.82
C ALA A 192 3.26 22.18 -13.15
N ASP A 193 2.52 22.60 -14.17
CA ASP A 193 3.05 22.89 -15.52
C ASP A 193 4.25 23.87 -15.51
N GLU A 194 4.31 24.75 -14.51
CA GLU A 194 5.37 25.74 -14.31
C GLU A 194 6.65 25.15 -13.66
N LYS A 195 6.70 23.82 -13.45
CA LYS A 195 7.79 23.07 -12.77
C LYS A 195 8.05 23.46 -11.31
N GLU A 196 7.27 24.40 -10.77
CA GLU A 196 7.31 24.75 -9.36
C GLU A 196 6.54 23.71 -8.52
N PRO A 197 7.08 23.29 -7.36
CA PRO A 197 6.39 22.39 -6.46
C PRO A 197 5.24 23.12 -5.77
N VAL A 198 4.03 22.60 -5.91
CA VAL A 198 2.82 23.10 -5.25
C VAL A 198 2.44 22.13 -4.13
N GLU A 199 2.15 22.65 -2.94
CA GLU A 199 1.66 21.85 -1.83
C GLU A 199 0.34 21.15 -2.22
N ASN A 200 0.31 19.83 -2.13
CA ASN A 200 -0.89 19.02 -2.32
C ASN A 200 -1.49 18.67 -0.97
N SER A 201 -2.46 19.47 -0.54
CA SER A 201 -3.22 19.26 0.70
C SER A 201 -4.45 18.36 0.52
N ARG A 202 -4.71 17.86 -0.69
CA ARG A 202 -5.88 17.02 -0.94
C ARG A 202 -5.62 15.61 -0.39
N PRO A 203 -6.56 15.04 0.38
CA PRO A 203 -6.47 13.63 0.74
C PRO A 203 -6.53 12.79 -0.55
N PHE A 204 -5.64 11.80 -0.65
CA PHE A 204 -5.61 10.89 -1.81
C PHE A 204 -6.85 9.99 -1.88
N PHE A 205 -7.44 9.67 -0.72
CA PHE A 205 -8.62 8.82 -0.61
C PHE A 205 -9.57 9.34 0.46
N SER A 206 -10.86 9.11 0.28
CA SER A 206 -11.88 9.38 1.30
C SER A 206 -11.77 8.38 2.46
N ALA A 207 -12.22 8.80 3.65
CA ALA A 207 -12.44 7.86 4.76
C ALA A 207 -13.42 6.75 4.36
N GLY A 208 -13.07 5.52 4.71
CA GLY A 208 -13.80 4.31 4.36
C GLY A 208 -13.51 3.75 2.97
N SER A 209 -12.69 4.43 2.15
CA SER A 209 -12.41 3.95 0.79
C SER A 209 -11.57 2.68 0.80
N PRO A 210 -11.97 1.60 0.09
CA PRO A 210 -11.14 0.41 -0.08
C PRO A 210 -9.80 0.71 -0.75
N MET A 211 -9.71 1.81 -1.52
CA MET A 211 -8.48 2.23 -2.18
C MET A 211 -7.42 2.76 -1.21
N ALA A 212 -7.78 3.02 0.06
CA ALA A 212 -6.79 3.27 1.11
C ALA A 212 -5.78 2.11 1.26
N ALA A 213 -6.17 0.89 0.89
CA ALA A 213 -5.30 -0.29 0.88
C ALA A 213 -4.17 -0.25 -0.17
N VAL A 214 -4.22 0.69 -1.11
CA VAL A 214 -3.19 0.89 -2.13
C VAL A 214 -2.12 1.87 -1.66
N GLY A 215 -2.55 2.99 -1.07
CA GLY A 215 -1.63 4.07 -0.72
C GLY A 215 -2.19 5.10 0.26
N GLY A 216 -3.26 4.79 0.99
CA GLY A 216 -3.88 5.69 1.96
C GLY A 216 -3.21 5.70 3.34
N ILE A 217 -2.20 4.84 3.54
CA ILE A 217 -1.46 4.76 4.80
C ILE A 217 -0.45 5.91 4.84
N THR A 218 -0.40 6.60 5.97
CA THR A 218 0.70 7.48 6.36
C THR A 218 1.47 6.82 7.49
N SER A 219 2.80 6.98 7.51
CA SER A 219 3.65 6.32 8.50
C SER A 219 4.89 7.17 8.82
N SER A 220 5.59 6.79 9.88
CA SER A 220 6.93 7.28 10.22
C SER A 220 7.99 6.22 9.94
N VAL A 221 9.26 6.62 9.84
CA VAL A 221 10.35 5.65 9.66
C VAL A 221 10.50 4.76 10.85
N ASP A 222 10.35 5.33 12.04
CA ASP A 222 10.48 4.59 13.29
C ASP A 222 9.52 3.41 13.28
N ASP A 223 8.28 3.68 12.90
CA ASP A 223 7.26 2.66 12.74
C ASP A 223 7.56 1.70 11.57
N LEU A 224 7.99 2.21 10.41
CA LEU A 224 8.36 1.36 9.28
C LEU A 224 9.51 0.42 9.62
N LEU A 225 10.49 0.87 10.39
CA LEU A 225 11.63 0.07 10.84
C LEU A 225 11.21 -0.98 11.86
N VAL A 226 10.28 -0.65 12.76
CA VAL A 226 9.61 -1.65 13.61
C VAL A 226 8.92 -2.69 12.73
N PHE A 227 8.08 -2.28 11.77
CA PHE A 227 7.38 -3.19 10.88
C PHE A 227 8.34 -4.10 10.10
N TYR A 228 9.32 -3.53 9.41
CA TYR A 228 10.29 -4.31 8.62
C TYR A 228 11.18 -5.21 9.49
N ARG A 229 11.50 -4.83 10.73
CA ARG A 229 12.19 -5.72 11.67
C ARG A 229 11.39 -6.98 11.88
N GLU A 230 10.11 -6.85 12.25
CA GLU A 230 9.27 -8.02 12.53
C GLU A 230 9.15 -8.90 11.29
N VAL A 231 8.98 -8.30 10.10
CA VAL A 231 8.96 -9.04 8.83
C VAL A 231 10.26 -9.82 8.60
N VAL A 232 11.41 -9.18 8.77
CA VAL A 232 12.72 -9.81 8.55
C VAL A 232 13.01 -10.87 9.61
N HIS A 233 12.69 -10.61 10.87
CA HIS A 233 12.85 -11.56 11.96
C HIS A 233 12.10 -12.86 11.66
N GLU A 234 10.83 -12.77 11.29
CA GLU A 234 10.03 -13.95 10.91
C GLU A 234 10.59 -14.67 9.67
N LEU A 235 11.07 -13.95 8.67
CA LEU A 235 11.65 -14.58 7.46
C LEU A 235 12.98 -15.31 7.72
N LEU A 236 13.78 -14.84 8.67
CA LEU A 236 15.09 -15.43 8.99
C LEU A 236 15.04 -16.56 10.01
N HIS A 237 13.91 -16.74 10.69
CA HIS A 237 13.70 -17.76 11.72
C HIS A 237 12.69 -18.86 11.34
N GLN A 238 12.25 -18.88 10.07
CA GLN A 238 11.60 -20.03 9.42
C GLN A 238 12.62 -21.07 8.94
#